data_AF-A0A2I2KSB2-F1
#
_entry.id   AF-A0A2I2KSB2-F1
#
_cell.length_a   1.000
_cell.length_b   1.000
_cell.length_c   1.000
_cell.angle_alpha   90.00
_cell.angle_beta   90.00
_cell.angle_gamma   90.00
#
_symmetry.space_group_name_H-M   'P 1'
#
loop_
_entity.id
_entity.type
_entity.pdbx_description
1 polymer ?
#
loop_
_entity_poly.entity_id
_entity_poly.type
_entity_poly.pdbx_seq_one_letter_code
_entity_poly.pdbx_strand_id
1 'polypeptide(L)' 'MSAHDDSAPAPSTSIAVLGSQYGTCDGHSAFARETSPGSWQVKVHHPSNPAAGHDGWVLLGSGWPTLAAATAATGLI' A
#
# COMPACT_ATOMS: atom_id res chain seq x y z
N MET A 1 -17.22 -50.24 -5.67
CA MET A 1 -17.01 -49.04 -4.82
C MET A 1 -15.72 -48.40 -5.25
N SER A 2 -15.78 -47.28 -5.97
CA SER A 2 -14.59 -46.49 -6.31
C SER A 2 -14.87 -45.07 -5.88
N ALA A 3 -14.32 -44.69 -4.73
CA ALA A 3 -14.32 -43.30 -4.27
C ALA A 3 -13.23 -42.58 -5.06
N HIS A 4 -13.64 -41.71 -5.99
CA HIS A 4 -12.78 -40.61 -6.41
C HIS A 4 -12.98 -39.51 -5.36
N ASP A 5 -11.92 -39.27 -4.60
CA ASP A 5 -11.82 -38.16 -3.68
C ASP A 5 -11.78 -36.87 -4.52
N ASP A 6 -12.90 -36.15 -4.53
CA ASP A 6 -13.04 -34.81 -5.09
C ASP A 6 -12.30 -33.84 -4.16
N SER A 7 -10.98 -33.82 -4.26
CA SER A 7 -10.17 -32.75 -3.68
C SER A 7 -10.25 -31.55 -4.63
N ALA A 8 -11.36 -30.82 -4.55
CA ALA A 8 -11.49 -29.50 -5.13
C ALA A 8 -10.28 -28.64 -4.71
N PRO A 9 -9.57 -27.97 -5.65
CA PRO A 9 -8.54 -27.03 -5.26
C PRO A 9 -9.22 -25.93 -4.43
N ALA A 10 -8.82 -25.81 -3.16
CA ALA A 10 -9.24 -24.72 -2.29
C ALA A 10 -9.06 -23.40 -3.05
N PRO A 11 -10.00 -22.44 -2.96
CA PRO A 11 -9.81 -21.14 -3.60
C PRO A 11 -8.49 -20.61 -3.06
N SER A 12 -7.50 -20.54 -3.94
CA SER A 12 -6.25 -19.87 -3.63
C SER A 12 -6.70 -18.48 -3.25
N THR A 13 -6.62 -18.12 -1.97
CA THR A 13 -6.68 -16.74 -1.54
C THR A 13 -5.61 -16.09 -2.38
N SER A 14 -6.02 -15.44 -3.47
CA SER A 14 -5.12 -14.60 -4.24
C SER A 14 -4.52 -13.72 -3.17
N ILE A 15 -3.23 -13.88 -2.92
CA ILE A 15 -2.44 -12.85 -2.27
C ILE A 15 -2.65 -11.69 -3.23
N ALA A 16 -3.66 -10.87 -2.94
CA ALA A 16 -4.01 -9.74 -3.77
C ALA A 16 -2.68 -8.99 -3.89
N VAL A 17 -2.16 -8.91 -5.11
CA VAL A 17 -0.92 -8.17 -5.35
C VAL A 17 -1.26 -6.73 -5.02
N LEU A 18 -1.01 -6.36 -3.77
CA LEU A 18 -1.30 -5.04 -3.24
C LEU A 18 -0.47 -4.05 -4.04
N GLY A 19 -1.14 -3.04 -4.61
CA GLY A 19 -0.48 -2.05 -5.44
C GLY A 19 0.55 -1.23 -4.66
N SER A 20 1.58 -0.73 -5.34
CA SER A 20 2.48 0.29 -4.77
C SER A 20 2.97 1.25 -5.83
N GLN A 21 3.20 2.50 -5.45
CA GLN A 21 3.67 3.56 -6.33
C GLN A 21 4.68 4.44 -5.58
N TYR A 22 5.82 4.67 -6.20
CA TYR A 22 6.75 5.72 -5.80
C TYR A 22 6.47 7.01 -6.57
N GLY A 23 6.72 8.14 -5.94
CA GLY A 23 6.63 9.46 -6.54
C GLY A 23 7.36 10.49 -5.69
N THR A 24 7.01 11.76 -5.88
CA THR A 24 7.55 12.86 -5.08
C THR A 24 6.45 13.71 -4.46
N CYS A 25 6.68 14.23 -3.26
CA CYS A 25 5.81 15.15 -2.52
C CYS A 25 6.70 16.27 -1.97
N ASP A 26 6.46 17.53 -2.37
CA ASP A 26 7.24 18.70 -1.94
C ASP A 26 8.77 18.54 -2.07
N GLY A 27 9.21 17.86 -3.13
CA GLY A 27 10.64 17.60 -3.37
C GLY A 27 11.23 16.43 -2.56
N HIS A 28 10.41 15.74 -1.76
CA HIS A 28 10.79 14.55 -1.01
C HIS A 28 10.29 13.27 -1.69
N SER A 29 11.04 12.18 -1.54
CA SER A 29 10.60 10.87 -2.00
C SER A 29 9.34 10.45 -1.27
N ALA A 30 8.38 9.93 -2.02
CA ALA A 30 7.07 9.57 -1.49
C ALA A 30 6.67 8.19 -1.98
N PHE A 31 5.92 7.47 -1.16
CA PHE A 31 5.57 6.08 -1.40
C PHE A 31 4.13 5.80 -0.97
N ALA A 32 3.29 5.47 -1.94
CA ALA A 32 1.95 4.96 -1.73
C ALA A 32 1.96 3.43 -1.82
N ARG A 33 1.34 2.75 -0.86
CA ARG A 33 1.16 1.31 -0.87
C ARG A 33 -0.26 0.94 -0.48
N GLU A 34 -0.80 -0.06 -1.12
CA GLU A 34 -2.04 -0.68 -0.70
C GLU A 34 -1.75 -1.60 0.49
N THR A 35 -2.57 -1.55 1.53
CA THR A 35 -2.43 -2.37 2.74
C THR A 35 -3.50 -3.45 2.85
N SER A 36 -4.66 -3.17 2.28
CA SER A 36 -5.75 -4.12 2.05
C SER A 36 -6.47 -3.70 0.77
N PRO A 37 -7.21 -4.59 0.08
CA PRO A 37 -7.92 -4.23 -1.14
C PRO A 37 -8.76 -2.96 -0.96
N GLY A 38 -8.46 -1.92 -1.74
CA GLY A 38 -9.13 -0.62 -1.64
C GLY A 38 -8.76 0.23 -0.43
N SER A 39 -7.63 -0.04 0.24
CA SER A 39 -7.13 0.76 1.36
C SER A 39 -5.66 1.05 1.17
N TRP A 40 -5.33 2.34 1.09
CA TRP A 40 -3.99 2.80 0.79
C TRP A 40 -3.34 3.48 2.00
N GLN A 41 -2.02 3.44 2.04
CA GLN A 41 -1.15 4.17 2.96
C GLN A 41 -0.14 4.97 2.15
N VAL A 42 0.22 6.16 2.65
CA VAL A 42 1.18 7.05 2.00
C VAL A 42 2.21 7.47 3.02
N LYS A 43 3.47 7.31 2.66
CA LYS A 43 4.62 7.74 3.44
C LYS A 43 5.47 8.72 2.63
N VAL A 44 6.14 9.65 3.30
CA VAL A 44 7.14 10.55 2.71
C VAL A 44 8.47 10.44 3.45
N HIS A 45 9.57 10.41 2.72
CA HIS A 45 10.91 10.36 3.27
C HIS A 45 11.37 11.76 3.69
N HIS A 46 11.45 11.99 5.00
CA HIS A 46 11.82 13.29 5.57
C HIS A 46 12.71 13.09 6.82
N PRO A 47 14.02 12.82 6.65
CA PRO A 47 14.89 12.36 7.74
C PRO A 47 15.12 13.38 8.86
N SER A 48 14.86 14.67 8.60
CA SER A 48 14.94 15.73 9.60
C SER A 48 13.63 15.98 10.36
N ASN A 49 12.54 15.31 9.99
CA ASN A 49 11.25 15.48 10.67
C ASN A 49 11.26 14.66 11.97
N PRO A 50 10.99 15.26 13.14
CA PRO A 50 10.91 14.51 14.41
C PRO A 50 9.81 13.44 14.44
N ALA A 51 8.81 13.54 13.57
CA ALA A 51 7.78 12.52 13.38
C ALA A 51 8.19 11.39 12.41
N ALA A 52 9.35 11.49 11.77
CA ALA A 52 9.87 10.42 10.93
C ALA A 52 10.27 9.22 11.80
N GLY A 53 9.90 8.03 11.35
CA GLY A 53 10.33 6.78 11.98
C GLY A 53 11.83 6.56 11.84
N HIS A 54 12.31 5.44 12.41
CA HIS A 54 13.72 5.02 12.29
C HIS A 54 14.17 4.88 10.82
N ASP A 55 13.25 4.58 9.90
CA ASP A 55 13.49 4.46 8.47
C ASP A 55 13.53 5.82 7.74
N GLY A 56 13.38 6.94 8.45
CA GLY A 56 13.36 8.29 7.87
C GLY A 56 12.05 8.63 7.17
N TRP A 57 11.01 7.79 7.28
CA TRP A 57 9.71 8.02 6.65
C TRP A 57 8.67 8.51 7.65
N VAL A 58 7.83 9.44 7.18
CA VAL A 58 6.67 9.98 7.88
C VAL A 58 5.40 9.40 7.24
N LEU A 59 4.51 8.81 8.04
CA LEU A 59 3.18 8.41 7.57
C LEU A 59 2.31 9.65 7.42
N LEU A 60 1.87 9.95 6.20
CA LEU A 60 0.97 11.07 5.94
C LEU A 60 -0.49 10.71 6.23
N GLY A 61 -0.84 9.43 6.12
CA GLY A 61 -2.18 8.93 6.42
C GLY A 61 -2.38 7.50 5.95
N SER A 62 -3.61 7.02 6.12
CA SER A 62 -4.04 5.67 5.75
C SER A 62 -5.53 5.64 5.41
N GLY A 63 -5.98 4.55 4.79
CA GLY A 63 -7.40 4.28 4.55
C GLY A 63 -7.98 4.95 3.31
N TRP A 64 -7.17 5.47 2.40
CA TRP A 64 -7.70 6.02 1.15
C TRP A 64 -8.27 4.91 0.27
N PRO A 65 -9.42 5.14 -0.38
CA PRO A 65 -10.15 4.12 -1.12
C PRO A 65 -9.46 3.71 -2.44
N THR A 66 -8.58 4.56 -2.98
CA THR A 66 -7.91 4.35 -4.26
C THR A 66 -6.51 4.95 -4.25
N LEU A 67 -5.63 4.46 -5.15
CA LEU A 67 -4.32 5.05 -5.38
C LEU A 67 -4.44 6.54 -5.75
N ALA A 68 -5.37 6.89 -6.65
CA ALA A 68 -5.58 8.29 -7.07
C ALA A 68 -6.00 9.20 -5.91
N ALA A 69 -6.83 8.71 -4.98
CA ALA A 69 -7.20 9.46 -3.79
C ALA A 69 -6.00 9.62 -2.83
N ALA A 70 -5.18 8.56 -2.70
CA ALA A 70 -3.97 8.58 -1.88
C ALA A 70 -2.93 9.57 -2.45
N THR A 71 -2.72 9.58 -3.76
CA THR A 71 -1.79 10.49 -4.43
C THR A 71 -2.28 11.94 -4.39
N ALA A 72 -3.55 12.19 -4.68
CA ALA A 72 -4.13 13.53 -4.65
C ALA A 72 -4.11 14.16 -3.24
N ALA A 73 -4.35 13.37 -2.19
CA ALA A 73 -4.32 13.84 -0.81
C ALA A 73 -2.92 14.25 -0.34
N THR A 74 -1.87 13.84 -1.06
CA THR A 74 -0.47 14.00 -0.65
C THR A 74 0.38 14.70 -1.71
N GLY A 75 -0.20 15.16 -2.81
CA GLY A 75 0.55 15.79 -3.90
C GLY A 75 1.56 14.85 -4.57
N LEU A 76 1.35 13.53 -4.47
CA LEU A 76 2.21 12.53 -5.11
C LEU A 76 2.09 12.66 -6.63
N ILE A 77 3.15 13.16 -7.27
CA ILE A 77 3.30 13.25 -8.74
C ILE A 77 4.27 12.19 -9.26
#